data_AF-A0A9W9S376-F1
#
_entry.id   AF-A0A9W9S376-F1
#
_cell.length_a   1.000
_cell.length_b   1.000
_cell.length_c   1.000
_cell.angle_alpha   90.00
_cell.angle_beta   90.00
_cell.angle_gamma   90.00
#
_symmetry.space_group_name_H-M   'P 1'
#
loop_
_entity.id
_entity.type
_entity.pdbx_description
1 polymer ?
#
loop_
_entity_poly.entity_id
_entity_poly.type
_entity_poly.pdbx_seq_one_letter_code
_entity_poly.pdbx_strand_id
1 'polypeptide(L)'
;MAELYPSLAQCAIVAAAFKVLLFPAYKSTDFEVHRNWLAITHSLPVKEWYYEKTSEWTLDYPPFFAAFEWLMSQAAALVDPAMVIVKNLGYDSWQTVYFQRTTVILTELVLVYALSRFIKSSPLANKQAAHIASLSILLSPGLLIIDHIHFQYNGFMYGILILSLVLARKQLLASGFLFAALLCFKHIYLYLSLAYFVYLLRAYCLDPKNVLRPRFLNIIKLGICVVGVFGIAFGPFADQILQLKDRLFPFSRGLCHAYWAPNFWAMYSFADRALIPLAPRLGLPVNREALQSVTRGLVGDTSFAILPEVTKEQTFLLTFIFQLVPLVKLWLRPDWDTFIGAITLCGYASFLFGWHVHEKAVLLIIIPFSLIALKDRRHFSAFRPLAVAGHVSLFPLLFTPAEFPLKTVYTIFWLILFLFIFDRIAPVPERPRVFLFDRFSSLYLTLSIPLVLYSSLLHHLIFGSQRLQFLPLMFMSSYSALGVVGSWVGFMVVYFTT
;
A
#
# COMPACT_ATOMS: atom_id res chain seq x y z
N MET A 1 3.68 -33.78 -12.99
CA MET A 1 3.74 -32.63 -12.06
C MET A 1 2.55 -32.76 -11.15
N ALA A 2 2.73 -32.87 -9.82
CA ALA A 2 1.59 -32.82 -8.91
C ALA A 2 0.84 -31.49 -9.14
N GLU A 3 -0.48 -31.56 -9.29
CA GLU A 3 -1.30 -30.36 -9.42
C GLU A 3 -1.13 -29.51 -8.16
N LEU A 4 -0.90 -28.21 -8.33
CA LEU A 4 -0.81 -27.28 -7.20
C LEU A 4 -2.20 -27.15 -6.59
N TYR A 5 -2.36 -27.69 -5.38
CA TYR A 5 -3.64 -27.71 -4.66
C TYR A 5 -3.54 -26.97 -3.32
N PRO A 6 -4.59 -26.22 -2.91
CA PRO A 6 -5.76 -25.85 -3.71
C PRO A 6 -5.36 -24.92 -4.86
N SER A 7 -6.08 -24.98 -5.98
CA SER A 7 -5.76 -24.12 -7.12
C SER A 7 -6.10 -22.65 -6.82
N LEU A 8 -5.36 -21.72 -7.45
CA LEU A 8 -5.64 -20.28 -7.33
C LEU A 8 -7.09 -19.93 -7.70
N ALA A 9 -7.67 -20.60 -8.70
CA ALA A 9 -9.05 -20.38 -9.12
C ALA A 9 -10.06 -20.84 -8.06
N GLN A 10 -9.86 -22.01 -7.45
CA GLN A 10 -10.71 -22.48 -6.35
C GLN A 10 -10.66 -21.53 -5.17
N CYS A 11 -9.46 -21.07 -4.78
CA CYS A 11 -9.32 -20.08 -3.73
C CYS A 11 -10.00 -18.74 -4.08
N ALA A 12 -9.90 -18.29 -5.34
CA ALA A 12 -10.58 -17.06 -5.79
C ALA A 12 -12.10 -17.17 -5.72
N ILE A 13 -12.68 -18.31 -6.11
CA ILE A 13 -14.13 -18.56 -6.03
C ILE A 13 -14.60 -18.54 -4.57
N VAL A 14 -13.92 -19.27 -3.68
CA VAL A 14 -14.26 -19.31 -2.25
C VAL A 14 -14.09 -17.93 -1.60
N ALA A 15 -13.01 -17.21 -1.95
CA ALA A 15 -12.79 -15.86 -1.47
C ALA A 15 -13.86 -14.88 -1.96
N ALA A 16 -14.28 -14.96 -3.22
CA ALA A 16 -15.36 -14.14 -3.77
C ALA A 16 -16.70 -14.44 -3.06
N ALA A 17 -17.04 -15.72 -2.85
CA ALA A 17 -18.23 -16.10 -2.11
C ALA A 17 -18.21 -15.56 -0.68
N PHE A 18 -17.06 -15.64 0.01
CA PHE A 18 -16.90 -15.04 1.34
C PHE A 18 -17.07 -13.52 1.32
N LYS A 19 -16.50 -12.82 0.32
CA LYS A 19 -16.64 -11.36 0.16
C LYS A 19 -18.08 -10.91 -0.09
N VAL A 20 -18.88 -11.71 -0.80
CA VAL A 20 -20.32 -11.44 -0.97
C VAL A 20 -21.05 -11.45 0.36
N LEU A 21 -20.69 -12.33 1.29
CA LEU A 21 -21.27 -12.35 2.64
C LEU A 21 -20.93 -11.09 3.45
N LEU A 22 -19.91 -10.32 3.04
CA LEU A 22 -19.49 -9.08 3.69
C LEU A 22 -20.18 -7.83 3.14
N PHE A 23 -21.09 -7.95 2.18
CA PHE A 23 -21.80 -6.79 1.61
C PHE A 23 -22.54 -5.94 2.67
N PRO A 24 -23.16 -6.52 3.72
CA PRO A 24 -23.79 -5.75 4.80
C PRO A 24 -22.82 -5.08 5.78
N ALA A 25 -21.51 -5.35 5.69
CA ALA A 25 -20.53 -4.83 6.64
C ALA A 25 -20.34 -3.31 6.51
N TYR A 26 -19.68 -2.73 7.52
CA TYR A 26 -19.25 -1.34 7.59
C TYR A 26 -18.80 -0.77 6.23
N LYS A 27 -19.21 0.47 5.96
CA LYS A 27 -18.82 1.28 4.79
C LYS A 27 -18.09 2.52 5.29
N SER A 28 -16.88 2.77 4.78
CA SER A 28 -16.16 3.99 5.13
C SER A 28 -16.62 5.18 4.28
N THR A 29 -16.08 6.36 4.55
CA THR A 29 -16.23 7.54 3.68
C THR A 29 -15.80 7.26 2.24
N ASP A 30 -14.86 6.35 2.00
CA ASP A 30 -14.40 6.01 0.64
C ASP A 30 -15.54 5.39 -0.22
N PHE A 31 -16.54 4.76 0.38
CA PHE A 31 -17.75 4.29 -0.34
C PHE A 31 -18.49 5.45 -1.00
N GLU A 32 -18.72 6.50 -0.20
CA GLU A 32 -19.38 7.72 -0.64
C GLU A 32 -18.53 8.53 -1.63
N VAL A 33 -17.20 8.54 -1.45
CA VAL A 33 -16.25 9.13 -2.41
C VAL A 33 -16.41 8.51 -3.79
N HIS A 34 -16.36 7.18 -3.89
CA HIS A 34 -16.51 6.47 -5.16
C HIS A 34 -17.93 6.61 -5.75
N ARG A 35 -18.98 6.63 -4.91
CA ARG A 35 -20.35 6.95 -5.36
C ARG A 35 -20.40 8.34 -5.99
N ASN A 36 -19.73 9.32 -5.38
CA ASN A 36 -19.64 10.67 -5.92
C ASN A 36 -18.89 10.71 -7.25
N TRP A 37 -17.79 9.97 -7.37
CA TRP A 37 -17.01 9.93 -8.61
C TRP A 37 -17.82 9.34 -9.76
N LEU A 38 -18.56 8.25 -9.53
CA LEU A 38 -19.51 7.71 -10.51
C LEU A 38 -20.51 8.77 -10.97
N ALA A 39 -21.08 9.54 -10.03
CA ALA A 39 -22.04 10.60 -10.32
C ALA A 39 -21.42 11.76 -11.13
N ILE A 40 -20.23 12.23 -10.75
CA ILE A 40 -19.49 13.27 -11.46
C ILE A 40 -19.22 12.83 -12.90
N THR A 41 -18.65 11.63 -13.06
CA THR A 41 -18.22 11.18 -14.38
C THR A 41 -19.39 10.89 -15.32
N HIS A 42 -20.51 10.39 -14.77
CA HIS A 42 -21.71 10.11 -15.57
C HIS A 42 -22.44 11.37 -16.01
N SER A 43 -22.66 12.29 -15.07
CA SER A 43 -23.68 13.33 -15.21
C SER A 43 -23.11 14.68 -15.67
N LEU A 44 -21.78 14.84 -15.66
CA LEU A 44 -21.11 16.08 -16.07
C LEU A 44 -20.22 15.86 -17.30
N PRO A 45 -20.05 16.89 -18.15
CA PRO A 45 -19.09 16.82 -19.25
C PRO A 45 -17.65 16.67 -18.70
N VAL A 46 -16.79 16.02 -19.49
CA VAL A 46 -15.38 15.74 -19.10
C VAL A 46 -14.63 16.97 -18.58
N LYS A 47 -14.92 18.15 -19.14
CA LYS A 47 -14.29 19.41 -18.75
C LYS A 47 -14.64 19.88 -17.33
N GLU A 48 -15.69 19.32 -16.71
CA GLU A 48 -16.15 19.71 -15.37
C GLU A 48 -15.72 18.71 -14.28
N TRP A 49 -15.23 17.52 -14.66
CA TRP A 49 -14.93 16.43 -13.73
C TRP A 49 -14.02 16.84 -12.57
N TYR A 50 -13.01 17.67 -12.82
CA TYR A 50 -12.03 18.12 -11.82
C TYR A 50 -12.33 19.49 -11.20
N TYR A 51 -13.37 20.19 -11.68
CA TYR A 51 -13.85 21.45 -11.13
C TYR A 51 -15.02 21.28 -10.17
N GLU A 52 -15.81 20.22 -10.36
CA GLU A 52 -16.96 19.94 -9.52
C GLU A 52 -16.56 19.81 -8.05
N LYS A 53 -17.33 20.49 -7.18
CA LYS A 53 -17.01 20.65 -5.75
C LYS A 53 -18.26 20.77 -4.85
N THR A 54 -19.42 20.34 -5.32
CA THR A 54 -20.65 20.27 -4.50
C THR A 54 -20.44 19.38 -3.28
N SER A 55 -19.72 18.28 -3.43
CA SER A 55 -19.24 17.45 -2.32
C SER A 55 -17.84 17.85 -1.90
N GLU A 56 -17.50 17.63 -0.63
CA GLU A 56 -16.11 17.66 -0.16
C GLU A 56 -15.26 16.54 -0.79
N TRP A 57 -15.91 15.46 -1.24
CA TRP A 57 -15.29 14.30 -1.90
C TRP A 57 -15.09 14.54 -3.40
N THR A 58 -14.12 15.37 -3.74
CA THR A 58 -13.81 15.70 -5.14
C THR A 58 -13.04 14.58 -5.84
N LEU A 59 -13.00 14.64 -7.17
CA LEU A 59 -12.26 13.68 -7.98
C LEU A 59 -10.74 13.92 -7.86
N ASP A 60 -10.08 13.06 -7.08
CA ASP A 60 -8.69 13.26 -6.66
C ASP A 60 -7.73 12.20 -7.26
N TYR A 61 -8.22 11.34 -8.15
CA TYR A 61 -7.41 10.35 -8.87
C TYR A 61 -7.13 10.78 -10.32
N PRO A 62 -6.01 10.30 -10.92
CA PRO A 62 -5.65 10.71 -12.28
C PRO A 62 -6.62 10.17 -13.36
N PRO A 63 -6.54 10.72 -14.59
CA PRO A 63 -7.61 10.58 -15.59
C PRO A 63 -8.01 9.16 -16.00
N PHE A 64 -7.10 8.17 -15.96
CA PHE A 64 -7.51 6.79 -16.28
C PHE A 64 -8.45 6.22 -15.24
N PHE A 65 -8.33 6.62 -13.97
CA PHE A 65 -9.28 6.21 -12.96
C PHE A 65 -10.62 6.91 -13.14
N ALA A 66 -10.62 8.19 -13.51
CA ALA A 66 -11.85 8.91 -13.86
C ALA A 66 -12.57 8.26 -15.06
N ALA A 67 -11.82 7.86 -16.09
CA ALA A 67 -12.38 7.11 -17.22
C ALA A 67 -12.90 5.71 -16.82
N PHE A 68 -12.26 5.07 -15.84
CA PHE A 68 -12.75 3.82 -15.26
C PHE A 68 -14.06 4.03 -14.50
N GLU A 69 -14.16 5.06 -13.66
CA GLU A 69 -15.42 5.44 -12.99
C GLU A 69 -16.51 5.79 -14.00
N TRP A 70 -16.18 6.52 -15.08
CA TRP A 70 -17.12 6.81 -16.17
C TRP A 70 -17.65 5.55 -16.85
N LEU A 71 -16.79 4.56 -17.11
CA LEU A 71 -17.20 3.28 -17.71
C LEU A 71 -18.13 2.53 -16.76
N MET A 72 -17.77 2.47 -15.48
CA MET A 72 -18.60 1.83 -14.45
C MET A 72 -19.93 2.55 -14.28
N SER A 73 -19.94 3.88 -14.37
CA SER A 73 -21.13 4.68 -14.15
C SER A 73 -22.21 4.44 -15.20
N GLN A 74 -21.86 3.97 -16.40
CA GLN A 74 -22.84 3.58 -17.43
C GLN A 74 -23.70 2.40 -16.95
N ALA A 75 -23.09 1.41 -16.28
CA ALA A 75 -23.83 0.31 -15.67
C ALA A 75 -24.50 0.75 -14.37
N ALA A 76 -23.88 1.65 -13.61
CA ALA A 76 -24.42 2.20 -12.36
C ALA A 76 -25.79 2.85 -12.58
N ALA A 77 -25.92 3.67 -13.63
CA ALA A 77 -27.17 4.36 -13.97
C ALA A 77 -28.32 3.40 -14.33
N LEU A 78 -28.01 2.19 -14.80
CA LEU A 78 -29.01 1.15 -15.09
C LEU A 78 -29.44 0.38 -13.82
N VAL A 79 -28.52 0.19 -12.87
CA VAL A 79 -28.78 -0.54 -11.63
C VAL A 79 -29.50 0.33 -10.61
N ASP A 80 -29.06 1.58 -10.49
CA ASP A 80 -29.66 2.57 -9.59
C ASP A 80 -29.44 4.00 -10.14
N PRO A 81 -30.45 4.59 -10.81
CA PRO A 81 -30.34 5.93 -11.36
C PRO A 81 -30.05 7.01 -10.31
N ALA A 82 -30.42 6.80 -9.04
CA ALA A 82 -30.18 7.78 -7.99
C ALA A 82 -28.71 7.83 -7.54
N MET A 83 -27.94 6.77 -7.80
CA MET A 83 -26.50 6.69 -7.50
C MET A 83 -25.68 7.72 -8.28
N VAL A 84 -26.11 8.06 -9.51
CA VAL A 84 -25.36 8.93 -10.42
C VAL A 84 -25.79 10.40 -10.35
N ILE A 85 -26.64 10.75 -9.38
CA ILE A 85 -27.06 12.15 -9.14
C ILE A 85 -26.00 12.84 -8.28
N VAL A 86 -25.33 13.86 -8.83
CA VAL A 86 -24.22 14.59 -8.17
C VAL A 86 -24.60 15.18 -6.82
N LYS A 87 -25.85 15.66 -6.68
CA LYS A 87 -26.35 16.29 -5.44
C LYS A 87 -26.84 15.29 -4.39
N ASN A 88 -26.90 13.99 -4.72
CA ASN A 88 -27.43 12.95 -3.84
C ASN A 88 -26.34 12.43 -2.89
N LEU A 89 -25.89 13.31 -1.99
CA LEU A 89 -24.83 13.03 -1.04
C LEU A 89 -25.31 12.09 0.07
N GLY A 90 -24.43 11.19 0.50
CA GLY A 90 -24.68 10.16 1.50
C GLY A 90 -25.56 9.02 1.01
N TYR A 91 -25.77 8.89 -0.31
CA TYR A 91 -26.71 7.92 -0.87
C TYR A 91 -26.14 6.50 -0.89
N ASP A 92 -26.85 5.56 -0.25
CA ASP A 92 -26.32 4.22 0.02
C ASP A 92 -27.37 3.09 -0.04
N SER A 93 -28.31 3.19 -0.99
CA SER A 93 -29.30 2.14 -1.25
C SER A 93 -28.66 0.74 -1.38
N TRP A 94 -29.42 -0.32 -1.11
CA TRP A 94 -28.90 -1.68 -1.26
C TRP A 94 -28.45 -1.98 -2.69
N GLN A 95 -29.11 -1.43 -3.70
CA GLN A 95 -28.72 -1.53 -5.11
C GLN A 95 -27.34 -0.89 -5.35
N THR A 96 -27.12 0.29 -4.80
CA THR A 96 -25.82 0.99 -4.85
C THR A 96 -24.73 0.19 -4.12
N VAL A 97 -25.03 -0.34 -2.92
CA VAL A 97 -24.11 -1.19 -2.16
C VAL A 97 -23.75 -2.45 -2.94
N TYR A 98 -24.74 -3.17 -3.49
CA TYR A 98 -24.51 -4.36 -4.29
C TYR A 98 -23.70 -4.07 -5.53
N PHE A 99 -24.01 -2.99 -6.25
CA PHE A 99 -23.26 -2.56 -7.42
C PHE A 99 -21.80 -2.33 -7.05
N GLN A 100 -21.54 -1.38 -6.16
CA GLN A 100 -20.19 -0.99 -5.79
C GLN A 100 -19.35 -2.16 -5.29
N ARG A 101 -19.85 -2.96 -4.33
CA ARG A 101 -19.11 -4.12 -3.79
C ARG A 101 -18.85 -5.19 -4.85
N THR A 102 -19.81 -5.44 -5.75
CA THR A 102 -19.64 -6.41 -6.85
C THR A 102 -18.53 -5.94 -7.79
N THR A 103 -18.47 -4.65 -8.10
CA THR A 103 -17.46 -4.12 -9.03
C THR A 103 -16.05 -4.22 -8.47
N VAL A 104 -15.86 -4.09 -7.15
CA VAL A 104 -14.58 -4.35 -6.48
C VAL A 104 -14.17 -5.82 -6.65
N ILE A 105 -15.10 -6.77 -6.47
CA ILE A 105 -14.82 -8.22 -6.69
C ILE A 105 -14.48 -8.51 -8.16
N LEU A 106 -15.24 -7.95 -9.10
CA LEU A 106 -15.03 -8.20 -10.53
C LEU A 106 -13.68 -7.65 -11.02
N THR A 107 -13.32 -6.45 -10.59
CA THR A 107 -12.06 -5.81 -11.00
C THR A 107 -10.84 -6.46 -10.32
N GLU A 108 -11.01 -7.09 -9.16
CA GLU A 108 -9.99 -7.93 -8.52
C GLU A 108 -9.61 -9.16 -9.37
N LEU A 109 -10.40 -9.56 -10.37
CA LEU A 109 -9.99 -10.62 -11.31
C LEU A 109 -8.70 -10.28 -12.06
N VAL A 110 -8.35 -9.00 -12.20
CA VAL A 110 -7.05 -8.55 -12.72
C VAL A 110 -5.90 -9.02 -11.81
N LEU A 111 -6.09 -9.01 -10.50
CA LEU A 111 -5.13 -9.57 -9.53
C LEU A 111 -4.99 -11.08 -9.71
N VAL A 112 -6.10 -11.80 -9.81
CA VAL A 112 -6.11 -13.26 -10.02
C VAL A 112 -5.35 -13.62 -11.30
N TYR A 113 -5.59 -12.87 -12.38
CA TYR A 113 -4.86 -13.03 -13.64
C TYR A 113 -3.36 -12.78 -13.47
N ALA A 114 -2.97 -11.67 -12.85
CA ALA A 114 -1.57 -11.32 -12.61
C ALA A 114 -0.83 -12.39 -11.79
N LEU A 115 -1.45 -12.88 -10.73
CA LEU A 115 -0.93 -13.95 -9.88
C LEU A 115 -0.81 -15.29 -10.63
N SER A 116 -1.77 -15.61 -11.50
CA SER A 116 -1.68 -16.78 -12.40
C SER A 116 -0.48 -16.66 -13.34
N ARG A 117 -0.24 -15.46 -13.91
CA ARG A 117 0.94 -15.19 -14.75
C ARG A 117 2.25 -15.25 -13.96
N PHE A 118 2.26 -14.81 -12.71
CA PHE A 118 3.42 -14.94 -11.82
C PHE A 118 3.78 -16.41 -11.58
N ILE A 119 2.81 -17.27 -11.26
CA ILE A 119 3.03 -18.71 -11.05
C ILE A 119 3.52 -19.37 -12.34
N LYS A 120 2.85 -19.09 -13.47
CA LYS A 120 3.18 -19.71 -14.77
C LYS A 120 4.56 -19.32 -15.28
N SER A 121 5.00 -18.10 -15.03
CA SER A 121 6.30 -17.59 -15.48
C SER A 121 7.46 -17.95 -14.54
N SER A 122 7.17 -18.49 -13.35
CA SER A 122 8.20 -18.84 -12.37
C SER A 122 8.89 -20.17 -12.73
N PRO A 123 10.20 -20.30 -12.47
CA PRO A 123 10.93 -21.56 -12.70
C PRO A 123 10.29 -22.74 -11.96
N LEU A 124 10.42 -23.95 -12.52
CA LEU A 124 9.81 -25.17 -11.93
C LEU A 124 10.19 -25.37 -10.45
N ALA A 125 11.45 -25.13 -10.10
CA ALA A 125 11.94 -25.23 -8.73
C ALA A 125 11.23 -24.25 -7.76
N ASN A 126 10.85 -23.07 -8.23
CA ASN A 126 10.24 -22.01 -7.41
C ASN A 126 8.73 -21.93 -7.58
N LYS A 127 8.12 -22.83 -8.36
CA LYS A 127 6.70 -22.74 -8.73
C LYS A 127 5.78 -22.93 -7.54
N GLN A 128 6.15 -23.81 -6.61
CA GLN A 128 5.42 -24.02 -5.36
C GLN A 128 5.50 -22.77 -4.46
N ALA A 129 6.69 -22.18 -4.31
CA ALA A 129 6.87 -20.94 -3.56
C ALA A 129 6.05 -19.79 -4.17
N ALA A 130 6.10 -19.62 -5.50
CA ALA A 130 5.31 -18.62 -6.22
C ALA A 130 3.79 -18.84 -6.04
N HIS A 131 3.33 -20.09 -6.07
CA HIS A 131 1.92 -20.44 -5.82
C HIS A 131 1.47 -20.03 -4.42
N ILE A 132 2.27 -20.34 -3.41
CA ILE A 132 1.94 -20.05 -2.02
C ILE A 132 2.00 -18.56 -1.72
N ALA A 133 2.98 -17.84 -2.29
CA ALA A 133 3.02 -16.38 -2.26
C ALA A 133 1.77 -15.78 -2.92
N SER A 134 1.35 -16.29 -4.08
CA SER A 134 0.11 -15.85 -4.74
C SER A 134 -1.14 -16.06 -3.89
N LEU A 135 -1.28 -17.22 -3.24
CA LEU A 135 -2.39 -17.48 -2.32
C LEU A 135 -2.36 -16.52 -1.13
N SER A 136 -1.18 -16.21 -0.59
CA SER A 136 -1.03 -15.26 0.51
C SER A 136 -1.49 -13.85 0.13
N ILE A 137 -1.17 -13.39 -1.09
CA ILE A 137 -1.58 -12.09 -1.61
C ILE A 137 -3.10 -12.06 -1.85
N LEU A 138 -3.65 -13.06 -2.53
CA LEU A 138 -5.08 -13.13 -2.85
C LEU A 138 -5.96 -13.14 -1.59
N LEU A 139 -5.50 -13.83 -0.54
CA LEU A 139 -6.20 -13.96 0.73
C LEU A 139 -5.71 -12.94 1.77
N SER A 140 -4.96 -11.90 1.35
CA SER A 140 -4.37 -10.93 2.27
C SER A 140 -5.46 -10.22 3.10
N PRO A 141 -5.32 -10.17 4.44
CA PRO A 141 -6.22 -9.41 5.29
C PRO A 141 -6.22 -7.92 4.94
N GLY A 142 -5.12 -7.39 4.39
CA GLY A 142 -5.04 -5.99 4.00
C GLY A 142 -5.97 -5.66 2.84
N LEU A 143 -6.05 -6.54 1.83
CA LEU A 143 -7.00 -6.37 0.73
C LEU A 143 -8.44 -6.61 1.21
N LEU A 144 -8.69 -7.59 2.08
CA LEU A 144 -10.02 -7.81 2.65
C LEU A 144 -10.52 -6.56 3.41
N ILE A 145 -9.69 -6.03 4.31
CA ILE A 145 -10.03 -4.87 5.15
C ILE A 145 -10.21 -3.62 4.29
N ILE A 146 -9.26 -3.33 3.39
CA ILE A 146 -9.23 -2.05 2.68
C ILE A 146 -10.21 -2.03 1.49
N ASP A 147 -10.30 -3.12 0.72
CA ASP A 147 -11.13 -3.12 -0.49
C ASP A 147 -12.56 -3.59 -0.21
N HIS A 148 -12.70 -4.71 0.51
CA HIS A 148 -13.99 -5.41 0.63
C HIS A 148 -14.81 -5.03 1.86
N ILE A 149 -14.21 -4.33 2.84
CA ILE A 149 -14.92 -3.75 3.98
C ILE A 149 -14.84 -2.22 3.91
N HIS A 150 -13.65 -1.62 3.97
CA HIS A 150 -13.48 -0.15 3.94
C HIS A 150 -13.93 0.49 2.62
N PHE A 151 -13.84 -0.24 1.49
CA PHE A 151 -14.23 0.16 0.13
C PHE A 151 -13.14 0.91 -0.66
N GLN A 152 -12.33 0.17 -1.44
CA GLN A 152 -11.34 0.70 -2.38
C GLN A 152 -11.08 -0.30 -3.52
N TYR A 153 -10.49 0.16 -4.63
CA TYR A 153 -10.12 -0.66 -5.79
C TYR A 153 -8.62 -1.06 -5.81
N ASN A 154 -8.00 -1.35 -4.65
CA ASN A 154 -6.55 -1.61 -4.64
C ASN A 154 -6.17 -2.95 -5.28
N GLY A 155 -6.95 -4.01 -5.12
CA GLY A 155 -6.70 -5.33 -5.68
C GLY A 155 -6.58 -5.26 -7.21
N PHE A 156 -7.47 -4.50 -7.85
CA PHE A 156 -7.38 -4.17 -9.28
C PHE A 156 -6.03 -3.54 -9.64
N MET A 157 -5.66 -2.44 -8.98
CA MET A 157 -4.44 -1.70 -9.27
C MET A 157 -3.15 -2.47 -8.92
N TYR A 158 -3.15 -3.23 -7.82
CA TYR A 158 -2.07 -4.15 -7.47
C TYR A 158 -1.98 -5.30 -8.48
N GLY A 159 -3.09 -5.73 -9.08
CA GLY A 159 -3.09 -6.64 -10.21
C GLY A 159 -2.32 -6.08 -11.41
N ILE A 160 -2.56 -4.81 -11.76
CA ILE A 160 -1.78 -4.12 -12.81
C ILE A 160 -0.30 -4.03 -12.41
N LEU A 161 0.01 -3.67 -11.16
CA LEU A 161 1.38 -3.60 -10.65
C LEU A 161 2.08 -4.96 -10.79
N ILE A 162 1.53 -6.02 -10.22
CA ILE A 162 2.10 -7.37 -10.26
C ILE A 162 2.26 -7.84 -11.71
N LEU A 163 1.27 -7.60 -12.57
CA LEU A 163 1.37 -7.97 -13.98
C LEU A 163 2.54 -7.24 -14.65
N SER A 164 2.70 -5.95 -14.42
CA SER A 164 3.84 -5.18 -14.95
C SER A 164 5.19 -5.71 -14.42
N LEU A 165 5.27 -6.09 -13.14
CA LEU A 165 6.46 -6.69 -12.52
C LEU A 165 6.76 -8.08 -13.12
N VAL A 166 5.74 -8.90 -13.39
CA VAL A 166 5.89 -10.21 -14.04
C VAL A 166 6.39 -10.05 -15.47
N LEU A 167 5.84 -9.09 -16.22
CA LEU A 167 6.28 -8.81 -17.59
C LEU A 167 7.73 -8.31 -17.62
N ALA A 168 8.20 -7.61 -16.58
CA ALA A 168 9.59 -7.17 -16.47
C ALA A 168 10.63 -8.30 -16.51
N ARG A 169 10.24 -9.57 -16.39
CA ARG A 169 11.13 -10.73 -16.60
C ARG A 169 11.65 -10.84 -18.03
N LYS A 170 10.82 -10.51 -19.03
CA LYS A 170 11.13 -10.75 -20.46
C LYS A 170 10.58 -9.69 -21.43
N GLN A 171 9.46 -9.04 -21.08
CA GLN A 171 8.74 -8.08 -21.91
C GLN A 171 8.83 -6.67 -21.31
N LEU A 172 10.03 -6.09 -21.33
CA LEU A 172 10.35 -4.82 -20.66
C LEU A 172 9.50 -3.64 -21.16
N LEU A 173 9.22 -3.55 -22.46
CA LEU A 173 8.38 -2.48 -23.01
C LEU A 173 6.93 -2.57 -22.51
N ALA A 174 6.36 -3.78 -22.46
CA ALA A 174 5.00 -4.01 -21.94
C ALA A 174 4.93 -3.77 -20.42
N SER A 175 6.00 -4.10 -19.69
CA SER A 175 6.15 -3.75 -18.27
C SER A 175 6.09 -2.23 -18.07
N GLY A 176 6.89 -1.46 -18.84
CA GLY A 176 6.87 0.00 -18.81
C GLY A 176 5.51 0.60 -19.19
N PHE A 177 4.86 0.04 -20.22
CA PHE A 177 3.50 0.45 -20.63
C PHE A 177 2.48 0.31 -19.49
N LEU A 178 2.39 -0.88 -18.88
CA LEU A 178 1.43 -1.13 -17.81
C LEU A 178 1.72 -0.28 -16.57
N PHE A 179 2.99 -0.07 -16.23
CA PHE A 179 3.35 0.79 -15.10
C PHE A 179 3.02 2.27 -15.38
N ALA A 180 3.25 2.76 -16.60
CA ALA A 180 2.81 4.10 -16.99
C ALA A 180 1.29 4.27 -16.91
N ALA A 181 0.53 3.24 -17.34
CA ALA A 181 -0.93 3.24 -17.21
C ALA A 181 -1.35 3.24 -15.74
N LEU A 182 -0.68 2.45 -14.89
CA LEU A 182 -0.92 2.40 -13.44
C LEU A 182 -0.71 3.76 -12.76
N LEU A 183 0.32 4.52 -13.16
CA LEU A 183 0.53 5.90 -12.67
C LEU A 183 -0.65 6.81 -13.02
N CYS A 184 -1.27 6.60 -14.18
CA CYS A 184 -2.46 7.33 -14.61
C CYS A 184 -3.75 6.84 -13.92
N PHE A 185 -3.74 5.68 -13.26
CA PHE A 185 -4.82 5.21 -12.40
C PHE A 185 -4.68 5.71 -10.95
N LYS A 186 -3.46 5.75 -10.40
CA LYS A 186 -3.24 6.27 -9.04
C LYS A 186 -1.80 6.76 -8.89
N HIS A 187 -1.66 8.04 -8.55
CA HIS A 187 -0.36 8.69 -8.45
C HIS A 187 0.52 8.14 -7.29
N ILE A 188 -0.06 7.40 -6.33
CA ILE A 188 0.70 6.79 -5.22
C ILE A 188 1.80 5.82 -5.71
N TYR A 189 1.63 5.23 -6.90
CA TYR A 189 2.66 4.35 -7.49
C TYR A 189 3.89 5.12 -7.99
N LEU A 190 3.86 6.46 -8.00
CA LEU A 190 5.01 7.31 -8.30
C LEU A 190 6.20 7.00 -7.37
N TYR A 191 5.92 6.56 -6.14
CA TYR A 191 6.95 6.13 -5.19
C TYR A 191 7.81 4.96 -5.69
N LEU A 192 7.29 4.14 -6.61
CA LEU A 192 8.01 3.01 -7.20
C LEU A 192 8.72 3.38 -8.51
N SER A 193 8.46 4.57 -9.05
CA SER A 193 8.85 4.97 -10.41
C SER A 193 10.37 5.03 -10.63
N LEU A 194 11.15 5.44 -9.64
CA LEU A 194 12.62 5.50 -9.76
C LEU A 194 13.21 4.12 -10.03
N ALA A 195 12.70 3.07 -9.37
CA ALA A 195 13.16 1.70 -9.63
C ALA A 195 12.79 1.23 -11.04
N TYR A 196 11.59 1.54 -11.54
CA TYR A 196 11.22 1.27 -12.94
C TYR A 196 12.11 2.02 -13.92
N PHE A 197 12.36 3.30 -13.67
CA PHE A 197 13.20 4.13 -14.52
C PHE A 197 14.62 3.56 -14.62
N VAL A 198 15.27 3.32 -13.47
CA VAL A 198 16.64 2.76 -13.43
C VAL A 198 16.69 1.39 -14.09
N TYR A 199 15.72 0.51 -13.81
CA TYR A 199 15.68 -0.83 -14.39
C TYR A 199 15.49 -0.80 -15.90
N LEU A 200 14.50 -0.08 -16.42
CA LEU A 200 14.23 -0.01 -17.86
C LEU A 200 15.35 0.72 -18.60
N LEU A 201 15.91 1.80 -18.03
CA LEU A 201 17.07 2.47 -18.60
C LEU A 201 18.25 1.49 -18.73
N ARG A 202 18.60 0.80 -17.64
CA ARG A 202 19.77 -0.09 -17.62
C ARG A 202 19.58 -1.37 -18.43
N ALA A 203 18.40 -1.99 -18.37
CA ALA A 203 18.12 -3.31 -18.95
C ALA A 203 17.61 -3.25 -20.40
N TYR A 204 16.89 -2.19 -20.79
CA TYR A 204 16.26 -2.06 -22.10
C TYR A 204 16.95 -1.05 -23.00
N CYS A 205 17.29 0.12 -22.46
CA CYS A 205 17.77 1.27 -23.23
C CYS A 205 19.29 1.30 -23.44
N LEU A 206 20.08 0.66 -22.59
CA LEU A 206 21.54 0.63 -22.69
C LEU A 206 22.05 -0.76 -23.09
N ASP A 207 23.25 -0.81 -23.67
CA ASP A 207 23.86 -2.10 -23.99
C ASP A 207 24.30 -2.84 -22.70
N PRO A 208 24.05 -4.17 -22.58
CA PRO A 208 24.47 -4.95 -21.42
C PRO A 208 25.96 -4.89 -21.15
N LYS A 209 26.80 -4.87 -22.20
CA LYS A 209 28.27 -4.90 -22.10
C LYS A 209 28.89 -3.52 -21.94
N ASN A 210 28.29 -2.49 -22.54
CA ASN A 210 28.81 -1.12 -22.46
C ASN A 210 27.67 -0.12 -22.22
N VAL A 211 27.58 0.40 -20.99
CA VAL A 211 26.55 1.37 -20.58
C VAL A 211 26.64 2.70 -21.35
N LEU A 212 27.80 3.03 -21.92
CA LEU A 212 27.98 4.24 -22.73
C LEU A 212 27.42 4.11 -24.15
N ARG A 213 26.94 2.91 -24.54
CA ARG A 213 26.34 2.67 -25.86
C ARG A 213 24.81 2.65 -25.75
N PRO A 214 24.12 3.77 -26.02
CA PRO A 214 22.67 3.82 -26.00
C PRO A 214 22.05 3.03 -27.17
N ARG A 215 20.94 2.36 -26.90
CA ARG A 215 20.09 1.71 -27.90
C ARG A 215 18.96 2.65 -28.28
N PHE A 216 19.26 3.62 -29.16
CA PHE A 216 18.34 4.71 -29.52
C PHE A 216 16.93 4.24 -29.91
N LEU A 217 16.81 3.15 -30.69
CA LEU A 217 15.49 2.61 -31.05
C LEU A 217 14.68 2.17 -29.83
N ASN A 218 15.32 1.56 -28.83
CA ASN A 218 14.64 1.14 -27.60
C ASN A 218 14.26 2.34 -26.73
N ILE A 219 15.14 3.35 -26.67
CA ILE A 219 14.86 4.63 -25.99
C ILE A 219 13.64 5.30 -26.61
N ILE A 220 13.61 5.43 -27.95
CA ILE A 220 12.48 6.03 -28.68
C ILE A 220 11.20 5.22 -28.46
N LYS A 221 11.25 3.88 -28.57
CA LYS A 221 10.08 3.01 -28.30
C LYS A 221 9.53 3.19 -26.90
N LEU A 222 10.40 3.20 -25.88
CA LEU A 222 9.98 3.40 -24.50
C LEU A 222 9.43 4.82 -24.28
N GLY A 223 10.10 5.83 -24.84
CA GLY A 223 9.66 7.23 -24.78
C GLY A 223 8.29 7.44 -25.40
N ILE A 224 8.07 6.96 -26.63
CA ILE A 224 6.77 7.01 -27.31
C ILE A 224 5.71 6.25 -26.51
N CYS A 225 6.05 5.09 -25.94
CA CYS A 225 5.14 4.32 -25.11
C CYS A 225 4.67 5.12 -23.87
N VAL A 226 5.59 5.70 -23.10
CA VAL A 226 5.26 6.46 -21.89
C VAL A 226 4.53 7.76 -22.26
N VAL A 227 5.06 8.53 -23.20
CA VAL A 227 4.43 9.80 -23.65
C VAL A 227 3.06 9.54 -24.26
N GLY A 228 2.89 8.45 -25.01
CA GLY A 228 1.59 8.06 -25.57
C GLY A 228 0.56 7.75 -24.49
N VAL A 229 0.93 6.99 -23.46
CA VAL A 229 0.03 6.69 -22.32
C VAL A 229 -0.39 7.96 -21.58
N PHE A 230 0.57 8.82 -21.22
CA PHE A 230 0.27 10.09 -20.55
C PHE A 230 -0.49 11.06 -21.46
N GLY A 231 -0.20 11.07 -22.75
CA GLY A 231 -0.91 11.87 -23.75
C GLY A 231 -2.38 11.45 -23.89
N ILE A 232 -2.66 10.13 -23.86
CA ILE A 232 -4.04 9.63 -23.87
C ILE A 232 -4.75 9.95 -22.55
N ALA A 233 -4.07 9.81 -21.41
CA ALA A 233 -4.65 10.09 -20.10
C ALA A 233 -4.96 11.58 -19.90
N PHE A 234 -3.95 12.43 -20.09
CA PHE A 234 -4.02 13.85 -19.75
C PHE A 234 -4.39 14.76 -20.93
N GLY A 235 -4.33 14.27 -22.17
CA GLY A 235 -4.67 15.03 -23.37
C GLY A 235 -6.06 15.69 -23.35
N PRO A 236 -7.13 14.97 -22.95
CA PRO A 236 -8.47 15.58 -22.81
C PRO A 236 -8.55 16.71 -21.78
N PHE A 237 -7.54 16.84 -20.91
CA PHE A 237 -7.46 17.80 -19.81
C PHE A 237 -6.28 18.76 -19.96
N ALA A 238 -5.72 18.92 -21.16
CA ALA A 238 -4.54 19.77 -21.41
C ALA A 238 -4.75 21.22 -20.93
N ASP A 239 -5.96 21.76 -21.07
CA ASP A 239 -6.31 23.11 -20.62
C ASP A 239 -6.48 23.22 -19.09
N GLN A 240 -6.43 22.10 -18.36
CA GLN A 240 -6.76 21.99 -16.92
C GLN A 240 -5.62 21.38 -16.09
N ILE A 241 -4.40 21.31 -16.64
CA ILE A 241 -3.26 20.65 -15.99
C ILE A 241 -2.94 21.25 -14.61
N LEU A 242 -3.09 22.57 -14.43
CA LEU A 242 -2.89 23.21 -13.13
C LEU A 242 -3.94 22.78 -12.10
N GLN A 243 -5.22 22.75 -12.51
CA GLN A 243 -6.30 22.25 -11.67
C GLN A 243 -6.08 20.78 -11.28
N LEU A 244 -5.67 19.95 -12.23
CA LEU A 244 -5.33 18.56 -11.98
C LEU A 244 -4.18 18.42 -10.99
N LYS A 245 -3.12 19.22 -11.14
CA LYS A 245 -1.98 19.20 -10.21
C LYS A 245 -2.43 19.46 -8.77
N ASP A 246 -3.28 20.46 -8.57
CA ASP A 246 -3.74 20.84 -7.23
C ASP A 246 -4.68 19.79 -6.62
N ARG A 247 -5.48 19.09 -7.44
CA ARG A 247 -6.31 17.95 -7.02
C ARG A 247 -5.48 16.73 -6.66
N LEU A 248 -4.53 16.36 -7.52
CA LEU A 248 -3.73 15.14 -7.35
C LEU A 248 -2.70 15.26 -6.22
N PHE A 249 -2.21 16.47 -5.95
CA PHE A 249 -1.18 16.73 -4.94
C PHE A 249 -1.62 17.82 -3.95
N PRO A 250 -2.55 17.54 -3.03
CA PRO A 250 -3.00 18.51 -2.04
C PRO A 250 -1.92 18.72 -0.96
N PHE A 251 -1.24 19.86 -0.99
CA PHE A 251 -0.10 20.16 -0.09
C PHE A 251 -0.51 20.66 1.31
N SER A 252 -1.80 20.79 1.62
CA SER A 252 -2.35 21.40 2.84
C SER A 252 -2.45 20.46 4.06
N ARG A 253 -1.61 19.42 4.15
CA ARG A 253 -1.71 18.39 5.19
C ARG A 253 -0.45 18.33 6.09
N GLY A 254 -0.64 18.01 7.37
CA GLY A 254 0.44 17.82 8.36
C GLY A 254 1.21 16.49 8.21
N LEU A 255 2.31 16.33 8.95
CA LEU A 255 3.25 15.19 8.82
C LEU A 255 2.58 13.84 9.09
N CYS A 256 1.90 13.73 10.23
CA CYS A 256 1.16 12.54 10.63
C CYS A 256 -0.35 12.79 10.48
N HIS A 257 -1.06 11.77 10.00
CA HIS A 257 -2.52 11.75 10.03
C HIS A 257 -3.03 11.55 11.46
N ALA A 258 -4.33 11.72 11.70
CA ALA A 258 -4.98 11.54 13.01
C ALA A 258 -4.67 10.17 13.66
N TYR A 259 -4.64 9.13 12.84
CA TYR A 259 -4.06 7.83 13.18
C TYR A 259 -2.67 7.75 12.53
N TRP A 260 -1.64 7.47 13.34
CA TRP A 260 -0.27 7.47 12.86
C TRP A 260 -0.02 6.20 12.04
N ALA A 261 0.30 6.36 10.75
CA ALA A 261 0.82 5.24 9.98
C ALA A 261 2.06 4.66 10.67
N PRO A 262 2.27 3.32 10.64
CA PRO A 262 3.37 2.67 11.34
C PRO A 262 4.73 2.90 10.64
N ASN A 263 5.18 4.15 10.63
CA ASN A 263 6.39 4.61 9.96
C ASN A 263 7.37 5.25 10.96
N PHE A 264 8.46 5.84 10.46
CA PHE A 264 9.47 6.47 11.31
C PHE A 264 8.88 7.60 12.16
N TRP A 265 7.97 8.38 11.59
CA TRP A 265 7.34 9.53 12.25
C TRP A 265 6.39 9.15 13.38
N ALA A 266 5.80 7.95 13.36
CA ALA A 266 5.04 7.43 14.51
C ALA A 266 5.94 7.21 15.73
N MET A 267 7.15 6.65 15.53
CA MET A 267 8.12 6.50 16.62
C MET A 267 8.65 7.84 17.10
N TYR A 268 8.89 8.78 16.18
CA TYR A 268 9.31 10.14 16.50
C TYR A 268 8.25 10.87 17.34
N SER A 269 6.97 10.81 16.93
CA SER A 269 5.83 11.36 17.66
C SER A 269 5.65 10.70 19.03
N PHE A 270 5.84 9.38 19.12
CA PHE A 270 5.81 8.67 20.40
C PHE A 270 6.94 9.11 21.33
N ALA A 271 8.16 9.24 20.82
CA ALA A 271 9.31 9.69 21.59
C ALA A 271 9.11 11.10 22.14
N ASP A 272 8.60 12.03 21.31
CA ASP A 272 8.22 13.38 21.76
C ASP A 272 7.27 13.33 22.97
N ARG A 273 6.23 12.50 22.88
CA ARG A 273 5.23 12.37 23.95
C ARG A 273 5.76 11.68 25.20
N ALA A 274 6.64 10.68 25.04
CA ALA A 274 7.28 9.98 26.14
C ALA A 274 8.28 10.87 26.90
N LEU A 275 8.88 11.86 26.22
CA LEU A 275 9.81 12.81 26.82
C LEU A 275 9.12 13.91 27.64
N ILE A 276 7.84 14.24 27.39
CA ILE A 276 7.08 15.26 28.14
C ILE A 276 7.16 15.09 29.67
N PRO A 277 6.83 13.92 30.25
CA PRO A 277 6.93 13.74 31.70
C PRO A 277 8.38 13.75 32.22
N LEU A 278 9.37 13.53 31.36
CA LEU A 278 10.79 13.52 31.71
C LEU A 278 11.44 14.91 31.58
N ALA A 279 10.85 15.82 30.79
CA ALA A 279 11.41 17.13 30.49
C ALA A 279 11.75 17.97 31.74
N PRO A 280 10.92 18.03 32.80
CA PRO A 280 11.27 18.78 34.01
C PRO A 280 12.50 18.22 34.74
N ARG A 281 12.76 16.91 34.63
CA ARG A 281 13.92 16.25 35.25
C ARG A 281 15.20 16.41 34.43
N LEU A 282 15.06 16.62 33.12
CA LEU A 282 16.17 16.73 32.17
C LEU A 282 16.49 18.20 31.81
N GLY A 283 15.73 19.16 32.31
CA GLY A 283 15.91 20.58 31.99
C GLY A 283 15.57 20.93 30.53
N LEU A 284 14.72 20.13 29.87
CA LEU A 284 14.37 20.33 28.46
C LEU A 284 13.27 21.41 28.32
N PRO A 285 13.38 22.33 27.35
CA PRO A 285 12.32 23.28 27.06
C PRO A 285 11.09 22.56 26.48
N VAL A 286 9.89 22.94 26.93
CA VAL A 286 8.63 22.34 26.47
C VAL A 286 7.77 23.41 25.80
N ASN A 287 7.46 23.21 24.52
CA ASN A 287 6.50 24.05 23.82
C ASN A 287 5.07 23.69 24.27
N ARG A 288 4.43 24.62 24.99
CA ARG A 288 3.09 24.40 25.58
C ARG A 288 1.97 24.40 24.54
N GLU A 289 2.15 25.06 23.41
CA GLU A 289 1.15 25.11 22.33
C GLU A 289 1.05 23.75 21.61
N ALA A 290 2.17 23.05 21.48
CA ALA A 290 2.26 21.73 20.86
C ALA A 290 1.68 20.59 21.72
N LEU A 291 1.42 20.82 23.01
CA LEU A 291 0.83 19.81 23.89
C LEU A 291 -0.56 19.37 23.41
N GLN A 292 -1.31 20.26 22.75
CA GLN A 292 -2.69 20.01 22.28
C GLN A 292 -2.80 19.59 20.81
N SER A 293 -1.77 19.78 19.98
CA SER A 293 -1.82 19.54 18.53
C SER A 293 -2.07 18.07 18.17
N VAL A 294 -1.34 17.14 18.78
CA VAL A 294 -1.35 15.71 18.37
C VAL A 294 -2.36 14.87 19.18
N THR A 295 -3.01 15.44 20.20
CA THR A 295 -3.88 14.70 21.14
C THR A 295 -5.37 14.70 20.77
N ARG A 296 -5.79 15.50 19.77
CA ARG A 296 -7.22 15.60 19.39
C ARG A 296 -7.65 14.64 18.28
N GLY A 297 -6.72 13.94 17.62
CA GLY A 297 -7.05 13.11 16.46
C GLY A 297 -7.65 13.93 15.30
N LEU A 298 -7.38 15.24 15.25
CA LEU A 298 -7.80 16.12 14.17
C LEU A 298 -6.69 16.16 13.11
N VAL A 299 -7.10 16.20 11.84
CA VAL A 299 -6.17 16.39 10.71
C VAL A 299 -5.73 17.85 10.72
N GLY A 300 -4.49 18.12 11.14
CA GLY A 300 -3.91 19.46 11.22
C GLY A 300 -2.39 19.41 11.22
N ASP A 301 -1.75 20.58 11.30
CA ASP A 301 -0.29 20.68 11.38
C ASP A 301 0.20 20.05 12.70
N THR A 302 0.94 18.96 12.57
CA THR A 302 1.61 18.28 13.68
C THR A 302 2.68 19.20 14.23
N SER A 303 2.59 19.53 15.53
CA SER A 303 3.67 20.20 16.24
C SER A 303 4.20 19.35 17.39
N PHE A 304 5.50 19.47 17.63
CA PHE A 304 6.24 18.68 18.62
C PHE A 304 6.53 19.52 19.87
N ALA A 305 6.37 18.88 21.04
CA ALA A 305 6.51 19.56 22.31
C ALA A 305 7.98 19.74 22.72
N ILE A 306 8.84 18.80 22.34
CA ILE A 306 10.24 18.70 22.75
C ILE A 306 11.15 18.48 21.54
N LEU A 307 10.77 17.57 20.64
CA LEU A 307 11.57 17.26 19.48
C LEU A 307 11.47 18.38 18.41
N PRO A 308 12.48 18.54 17.55
CA PRO A 308 12.43 19.52 16.47
C PRO A 308 11.27 19.29 15.50
N GLU A 309 10.73 20.39 14.96
CA GLU A 309 9.78 20.34 13.86
C GLU A 309 10.42 19.74 12.61
N VAL A 310 9.65 18.89 11.91
CA VAL A 310 10.08 18.22 10.69
C VAL A 310 9.37 18.90 9.52
N THR A 311 10.13 19.28 8.51
CA THR A 311 9.63 19.97 7.31
C THR A 311 9.40 19.00 6.14
N LYS A 312 8.53 19.39 5.20
CA LYS A 312 8.22 18.62 3.98
C LYS A 312 9.49 18.36 3.17
N GLU A 313 10.36 19.35 3.09
CA GLU A 313 11.63 19.30 2.36
C GLU A 313 12.59 18.28 2.96
N GLN A 314 12.68 18.20 4.29
CA GLN A 314 13.51 17.20 4.97
C GLN A 314 12.98 15.78 4.74
N THR A 315 11.66 15.57 4.83
CA THR A 315 11.06 14.26 4.56
C THR A 315 11.27 13.81 3.12
N PHE A 316 11.15 14.74 2.16
CA PHE A 316 11.43 14.48 0.75
C PHE A 316 12.90 14.10 0.54
N LEU A 317 13.84 14.86 1.12
CA LEU A 317 15.27 14.59 1.01
C LEU A 317 15.63 13.21 1.59
N LEU A 318 15.13 12.88 2.78
CA LEU A 318 15.36 11.58 3.41
C LEU A 318 14.80 10.44 2.55
N THR A 319 13.55 10.58 2.09
CA THR A 319 12.90 9.60 1.20
C THR A 319 13.75 9.40 -0.05
N PHE A 320 14.15 10.48 -0.72
CA PHE A 320 14.93 10.42 -1.95
C PHE A 320 16.28 9.74 -1.74
N ILE A 321 17.04 10.12 -0.69
CA ILE A 321 18.33 9.49 -0.37
C ILE A 321 18.17 7.98 -0.16
N PHE A 322 17.20 7.55 0.66
CA PHE A 322 17.00 6.12 0.92
C PHE A 322 16.44 5.35 -0.29
N GLN A 323 15.76 6.02 -1.22
CA GLN A 323 15.40 5.44 -2.51
C GLN A 323 16.62 5.26 -3.42
N LEU A 324 17.61 6.17 -3.40
CA LEU A 324 18.81 6.05 -4.25
C LEU A 324 19.69 4.85 -3.89
N VAL A 325 19.76 4.49 -2.60
CA VAL A 325 20.61 3.40 -2.09
C VAL A 325 20.39 2.07 -2.85
N PRO A 326 19.17 1.48 -2.89
CA PRO A 326 18.94 0.22 -3.63
C PRO A 326 19.15 0.35 -5.14
N LEU A 327 18.97 1.55 -5.71
CA LEU A 327 19.12 1.77 -7.15
C LEU A 327 20.57 1.61 -7.62
N VAL A 328 21.56 1.83 -6.75
CA VAL A 328 22.96 1.55 -7.07
C VAL A 328 23.16 0.08 -7.40
N LYS A 329 22.63 -0.83 -6.58
CA LYS A 329 22.73 -2.26 -6.85
C LYS A 329 21.94 -2.64 -8.11
N LEU A 330 20.73 -2.09 -8.27
CA LEU A 330 19.91 -2.33 -9.46
C LEU A 330 20.58 -1.91 -10.76
N TRP A 331 21.30 -0.78 -10.76
CA TRP A 331 22.06 -0.31 -11.90
C TRP A 331 23.21 -1.26 -12.26
N LEU A 332 23.90 -1.79 -11.25
CA LEU A 332 25.00 -2.72 -11.44
C LEU A 332 24.52 -4.12 -11.86
N ARG A 333 23.39 -4.58 -11.32
CA ARG A 333 22.80 -5.90 -11.57
C ARG A 333 21.31 -5.76 -11.90
N PRO A 334 20.96 -5.48 -13.17
CA PRO A 334 19.58 -5.28 -13.60
C PRO A 334 18.87 -6.62 -13.85
N ASP A 335 18.81 -7.48 -12.83
CA ASP A 335 18.02 -8.72 -12.86
C ASP A 335 16.65 -8.53 -12.18
N TRP A 336 15.74 -9.47 -12.41
CA TRP A 336 14.36 -9.37 -11.92
C TRP A 336 14.27 -9.36 -10.39
N ASP A 337 15.07 -10.15 -9.68
CA ASP A 337 15.00 -10.20 -8.22
C ASP A 337 15.54 -8.91 -7.60
N THR A 338 16.65 -8.39 -8.14
CA THR A 338 17.22 -7.09 -7.75
C THR A 338 16.23 -5.95 -8.04
N PHE A 339 15.47 -6.05 -9.13
CA PHE A 339 14.39 -5.12 -9.46
C PHE A 339 13.23 -5.17 -8.47
N ILE A 340 12.68 -6.34 -8.13
CA ILE A 340 11.60 -6.44 -7.13
C ILE A 340 12.09 -5.98 -5.75
N GLY A 341 13.33 -6.29 -5.39
CA GLY A 341 13.93 -5.80 -4.15
C GLY A 341 14.07 -4.28 -4.13
N ALA A 342 14.51 -3.66 -5.23
CA ALA A 342 14.57 -2.20 -5.34
C ALA A 342 13.18 -1.56 -5.28
N ILE A 343 12.16 -2.14 -5.94
CA ILE A 343 10.77 -1.69 -5.86
C ILE A 343 10.28 -1.70 -4.42
N THR A 344 10.49 -2.82 -3.72
CA THR A 344 10.13 -2.97 -2.31
C THR A 344 10.84 -1.93 -1.43
N LEU A 345 12.14 -1.72 -1.62
CA LEU A 345 12.93 -0.76 -0.83
C LEU A 345 12.58 0.70 -1.16
N CYS A 346 12.21 1.02 -2.41
CA CYS A 346 11.68 2.33 -2.75
C CYS A 346 10.32 2.59 -2.09
N GLY A 347 9.46 1.57 -2.04
CA GLY A 347 8.20 1.60 -1.28
C GLY A 347 8.43 1.79 0.22
N TYR A 348 9.41 1.09 0.79
CA TYR A 348 9.83 1.30 2.19
C TYR A 348 10.25 2.74 2.46
N ALA A 349 11.15 3.28 1.63
CA ALA A 349 11.64 4.64 1.82
C ALA A 349 10.50 5.66 1.79
N SER A 350 9.57 5.55 0.83
CA SER A 350 8.40 6.44 0.76
C SER A 350 7.45 6.28 1.94
N PHE A 351 7.26 5.07 2.45
CA PHE A 351 6.36 4.82 3.56
C PHE A 351 6.95 5.27 4.90
N LEU A 352 8.24 4.99 5.11
CA LEU A 352 8.95 5.27 6.36
C LEU A 352 9.21 6.75 6.54
N PHE A 353 9.67 7.43 5.49
CA PHE A 353 10.16 8.81 5.57
C PHE A 353 9.29 9.81 4.81
N GLY A 354 8.22 9.38 4.14
CA GLY A 354 7.34 10.27 3.40
C GLY A 354 6.57 11.24 4.29
N TRP A 355 6.21 12.39 3.71
CA TRP A 355 5.26 13.33 4.31
C TRP A 355 3.83 12.81 4.15
N HIS A 356 3.03 12.89 5.20
CA HIS A 356 1.60 12.56 5.16
C HIS A 356 1.30 11.16 4.61
N VAL A 357 1.92 10.15 5.20
CA VAL A 357 1.71 8.75 4.82
C VAL A 357 0.52 8.18 5.59
N HIS A 358 -0.35 7.48 4.88
CA HIS A 358 -1.44 6.70 5.46
C HIS A 358 -1.02 5.25 5.71
N GLU A 359 -1.57 4.64 6.76
CA GLU A 359 -1.42 3.24 7.14
C GLU A 359 -1.73 2.28 5.97
N LYS A 360 -2.73 2.63 5.14
CA LYS A 360 -3.15 1.86 3.95
C LYS A 360 -2.00 1.68 2.94
N ALA A 361 -1.04 2.61 2.91
CA ALA A 361 0.08 2.58 1.97
C ALA A 361 1.11 1.46 2.28
N VAL A 362 1.03 0.79 3.45
CA VAL A 362 1.92 -0.34 3.78
C VAL A 362 1.82 -1.49 2.77
N LEU A 363 0.68 -1.62 2.08
CA LEU A 363 0.49 -2.61 1.02
C LEU A 363 1.41 -2.38 -0.20
N LEU A 364 1.88 -1.15 -0.44
CA LEU A 364 2.89 -0.87 -1.48
C LEU A 364 4.21 -1.57 -1.22
N ILE A 365 4.45 -1.99 0.02
CA ILE A 365 5.63 -2.76 0.44
C ILE A 365 5.29 -4.24 0.50
N ILE A 366 4.20 -4.61 1.18
CA ILE A 366 3.84 -6.01 1.43
C ILE A 366 3.66 -6.77 0.11
N ILE A 367 2.97 -6.18 -0.86
CA ILE A 367 2.65 -6.84 -2.12
C ILE A 367 3.91 -7.20 -2.93
N PRO A 368 4.81 -6.27 -3.28
CA PRO A 368 6.03 -6.63 -4.00
C PRO A 368 6.99 -7.50 -3.16
N PHE A 369 7.09 -7.28 -1.84
CA PHE A 369 7.96 -8.10 -1.00
C PHE A 369 7.48 -9.57 -0.96
N SER A 370 6.16 -9.79 -0.96
CA SER A 370 5.57 -11.14 -0.97
C SER A 370 6.01 -11.97 -2.18
N LEU A 371 6.30 -11.34 -3.33
CA LEU A 371 6.77 -12.03 -4.54
C LEU A 371 8.17 -12.66 -4.39
N ILE A 372 8.98 -12.14 -3.47
CA ILE A 372 10.37 -12.61 -3.22
C ILE A 372 10.58 -13.10 -1.78
N ALA A 373 9.55 -13.10 -0.94
CA ALA A 373 9.65 -13.50 0.48
C ALA A 373 10.13 -14.94 0.66
N LEU A 374 9.83 -15.83 -0.29
CA LEU A 374 10.20 -17.25 -0.26
C LEU A 374 11.45 -17.60 -1.08
N LYS A 375 12.22 -16.59 -1.51
CA LYS A 375 13.47 -16.83 -2.26
C LYS A 375 14.54 -17.52 -1.40
N ASP A 376 14.68 -17.06 -0.17
CA ASP A 376 15.65 -17.54 0.83
C ASP A 376 15.03 -17.29 2.22
N ARG A 377 15.31 -18.17 3.21
CA ARG A 377 15.00 -17.95 4.64
C ARG A 377 15.27 -16.52 5.12
N ARG A 378 16.35 -15.88 4.66
CA ARG A 378 16.72 -14.50 5.00
C ARG A 378 15.66 -13.48 4.55
N HIS A 379 15.10 -13.66 3.35
CA HIS A 379 14.02 -12.81 2.85
C HIS A 379 12.77 -12.99 3.71
N PHE A 380 12.45 -14.23 4.08
CA PHE A 380 11.31 -14.53 4.92
C PHE A 380 11.47 -13.99 6.35
N SER A 381 12.65 -14.15 6.97
CA SER A 381 12.96 -13.56 8.27
C SER A 381 12.73 -12.05 8.22
N ALA A 382 13.19 -11.37 7.16
CA ALA A 382 12.96 -9.94 6.99
C ALA A 382 11.47 -9.61 6.76
N PHE A 383 10.73 -10.40 5.98
CA PHE A 383 9.31 -10.19 5.68
C PHE A 383 8.39 -10.39 6.89
N ARG A 384 8.70 -11.33 7.78
CA ARG A 384 7.84 -11.73 8.91
C ARG A 384 7.39 -10.57 9.82
N PRO A 385 8.27 -9.69 10.34
CA PRO A 385 7.84 -8.55 11.14
C PRO A 385 6.98 -7.55 10.35
N LEU A 386 7.25 -7.33 9.06
CA LEU A 386 6.38 -6.51 8.20
C LEU A 386 4.99 -7.13 8.05
N ALA A 387 4.90 -8.45 7.84
CA ALA A 387 3.62 -9.13 7.69
C ALA A 387 2.75 -8.95 8.93
N VAL A 388 3.30 -9.05 10.14
CA VAL A 388 2.53 -8.78 11.36
C VAL A 388 2.22 -7.30 11.52
N ALA A 389 3.24 -6.43 11.46
CA ALA A 389 3.10 -4.99 11.67
C ALA A 389 2.09 -4.37 10.70
N GLY A 390 2.24 -4.64 9.41
CA GLY A 390 1.43 -4.02 8.38
C GLY A 390 -0.03 -4.44 8.46
N HIS A 391 -0.36 -5.70 8.73
CA HIS A 391 -1.75 -6.12 8.85
C HIS A 391 -2.41 -5.67 10.17
N VAL A 392 -1.70 -5.76 11.31
CA VAL A 392 -2.21 -5.32 12.61
C VAL A 392 -2.44 -3.80 12.63
N SER A 393 -1.56 -3.03 12.00
CA SER A 393 -1.70 -1.57 11.91
C SER A 393 -2.95 -1.10 11.16
N LEU A 394 -3.61 -1.97 10.39
CA LEU A 394 -4.86 -1.65 9.69
C LEU A 394 -6.10 -1.82 10.57
N PHE A 395 -5.98 -2.44 11.76
CA PHE A 395 -7.13 -2.71 12.61
C PHE A 395 -7.92 -1.46 12.99
N PRO A 396 -7.30 -0.30 13.27
CA PRO A 396 -8.05 0.91 13.59
C PRO A 396 -8.94 1.46 12.48
N LEU A 397 -8.72 1.06 11.22
CA LEU A 397 -9.59 1.45 10.09
C LEU A 397 -11.02 0.92 10.24
N LEU A 398 -11.20 -0.20 10.95
CA LEU A 398 -12.48 -0.84 11.21
C LEU A 398 -12.80 -0.76 12.70
N PHE A 399 -13.15 0.43 13.19
CA PHE A 399 -13.34 0.70 14.61
C PHE A 399 -14.67 0.17 15.18
N THR A 400 -15.58 -0.29 14.33
CA THR A 400 -16.90 -0.77 14.70
C THR A 400 -16.84 -2.13 15.44
N PRO A 401 -17.65 -2.34 16.49
CA PRO A 401 -17.65 -3.59 17.26
C PRO A 401 -18.04 -4.84 16.45
N ALA A 402 -18.89 -4.70 15.44
CA ALA A 402 -19.40 -5.83 14.65
C ALA A 402 -18.31 -6.44 13.74
N GLU A 403 -17.44 -5.60 13.17
CA GLU A 403 -16.35 -6.01 12.28
C GLU A 403 -15.10 -6.44 13.05
N PHE A 404 -15.05 -6.19 14.37
CA PHE A 404 -13.89 -6.50 15.20
C PHE A 404 -13.54 -8.00 15.24
N PRO A 405 -14.48 -8.94 15.48
CA PRO A 405 -14.20 -10.37 15.42
C PRO A 405 -13.73 -10.80 14.03
N LEU A 406 -14.38 -10.29 12.98
CA LEU A 406 -14.07 -10.63 11.59
C LEU A 406 -12.63 -10.26 11.23
N LYS A 407 -12.24 -8.99 11.41
CA LYS A 407 -10.88 -8.53 11.07
C LYS A 407 -9.81 -9.25 11.88
N THR A 408 -10.09 -9.52 13.16
CA THR A 408 -9.14 -10.14 14.10
C THR A 408 -8.94 -11.63 13.79
N VAL A 409 -10.02 -12.41 13.72
CA VAL A 409 -9.97 -13.85 13.45
C VAL A 409 -9.39 -14.12 12.07
N TYR A 410 -9.83 -13.38 11.04
CA TYR A 410 -9.31 -13.56 9.69
C TYR A 410 -7.82 -13.24 9.60
N THR A 411 -7.39 -12.12 10.18
CA THR A 411 -5.97 -11.72 10.15
C THR A 411 -5.10 -12.68 10.93
N ILE A 412 -5.50 -13.09 12.13
CA ILE A 412 -4.74 -14.05 12.94
C ILE A 412 -4.66 -15.40 12.24
N PHE A 413 -5.77 -15.89 11.68
CA PHE A 413 -5.78 -17.14 10.92
C PHE A 413 -4.83 -17.07 9.73
N TRP A 414 -4.90 -16.00 8.94
CA TRP A 414 -4.00 -15.79 7.81
C TRP A 414 -2.53 -15.72 8.25
N LEU A 415 -2.21 -14.97 9.31
CA LEU A 415 -0.85 -14.83 9.82
C LEU A 415 -0.30 -16.19 10.29
N ILE A 416 -1.06 -16.94 11.07
CA ILE A 416 -0.64 -18.27 11.54
C ILE A 416 -0.42 -19.19 10.35
N LEU A 417 -1.40 -19.29 9.45
CA LEU A 417 -1.37 -20.18 8.30
C LEU A 417 -0.17 -19.89 7.39
N PHE A 418 -0.04 -18.65 6.91
CA PHE A 418 0.97 -18.31 5.91
C PHE A 418 2.36 -18.18 6.51
N LEU A 419 2.53 -17.65 7.73
CA LEU A 419 3.85 -17.63 8.35
C LEU A 419 4.33 -19.04 8.69
N PHE A 420 3.44 -19.95 9.07
CA PHE A 420 3.80 -21.36 9.27
C PHE A 420 4.17 -22.07 7.97
N ILE A 421 3.37 -21.91 6.91
CA ILE A 421 3.66 -22.51 5.61
C ILE A 421 4.97 -21.94 5.04
N PHE A 422 5.17 -20.62 5.14
CA PHE A 422 6.39 -19.97 4.67
C PHE A 422 7.61 -20.49 5.44
N ASP A 423 7.50 -20.72 6.74
CA ASP A 423 8.59 -21.28 7.55
C ASP A 423 8.97 -22.70 7.13
N ARG A 424 8.01 -23.51 6.69
CA ARG A 424 8.28 -24.88 6.22
C ARG A 424 8.90 -24.94 4.81
N ILE A 425 8.60 -23.95 3.97
CA ILE A 425 8.95 -23.98 2.55
C ILE A 425 10.14 -23.09 2.22
N ALA A 426 10.41 -22.07 3.03
CA ALA A 426 11.54 -21.17 2.84
C ALA A 426 12.85 -21.97 2.74
N PRO A 427 13.58 -21.89 1.60
CA PRO A 427 14.82 -22.63 1.39
C PRO A 427 15.89 -22.30 2.43
N VAL A 428 16.86 -23.22 2.59
CA VAL A 428 18.03 -23.03 3.44
C VAL A 428 18.76 -21.74 3.03
N PRO A 429 19.23 -20.92 3.99
CA PRO A 429 19.83 -19.64 3.66
C PRO A 429 21.13 -19.79 2.86
N GLU A 430 21.28 -18.97 1.80
CA GLU A 430 22.48 -19.00 0.94
C GLU A 430 23.73 -18.48 1.66
N ARG A 431 23.55 -17.66 2.71
CA ARG A 431 24.60 -17.08 3.54
C ARG A 431 24.23 -17.13 5.02
N PRO A 432 25.19 -17.09 5.95
CA PRO A 432 24.90 -17.11 7.38
C PRO A 432 23.96 -15.97 7.77
N ARG A 433 23.01 -16.30 8.65
CA ARG A 433 22.02 -15.34 9.16
C ARG A 433 22.68 -14.37 10.12
N VAL A 434 22.21 -13.12 10.11
CA VAL A 434 22.59 -12.14 11.14
C VAL A 434 21.84 -12.49 12.42
N PHE A 435 22.52 -13.13 13.36
CA PHE A 435 21.94 -13.69 14.59
C PHE A 435 21.06 -12.71 15.39
N LEU A 436 21.43 -11.43 15.44
CA LEU A 436 20.69 -10.41 16.17
C LEU A 436 19.30 -10.15 15.59
N PHE A 437 19.14 -10.28 14.27
CA PHE A 437 17.89 -9.98 13.59
C PHE A 437 16.81 -11.03 13.88
N ASP A 438 17.19 -12.31 13.92
CA ASP A 438 16.26 -13.40 14.22
C ASP A 438 15.73 -13.31 15.68
N ARG A 439 16.58 -12.89 16.63
CA ARG A 439 16.15 -12.65 18.02
C ARG A 439 15.20 -11.47 18.13
N PHE A 440 15.50 -10.37 17.44
CA PHE A 440 14.61 -9.22 17.37
C PHE A 440 13.24 -9.62 16.81
N SER A 441 13.21 -10.33 15.68
CA SER A 441 11.94 -10.76 15.08
C SER A 441 11.16 -11.67 16.01
N SER A 442 11.78 -12.62 16.70
CA SER A 442 11.09 -13.49 17.66
C SER A 442 10.52 -12.70 18.83
N LEU A 443 11.32 -11.81 19.44
CA LEU A 443 10.87 -10.97 20.55
C LEU A 443 9.70 -10.06 20.14
N TYR A 444 9.81 -9.43 18.97
CA TYR A 444 8.76 -8.59 18.40
C TYR A 444 7.45 -9.38 18.20
N LEU A 445 7.52 -10.63 17.75
CA LEU A 445 6.32 -11.43 17.56
C LEU A 445 5.70 -11.80 18.91
N THR A 446 6.50 -12.23 19.88
CA THR A 446 6.02 -12.58 21.22
C THR A 446 5.34 -11.40 21.91
N LEU A 447 5.92 -10.20 21.83
CA LEU A 447 5.36 -9.00 22.46
C LEU A 447 4.15 -8.41 21.71
N SER A 448 3.97 -8.76 20.42
CA SER A 448 2.81 -8.31 19.64
C SER A 448 1.49 -8.87 20.18
N ILE A 449 1.49 -10.11 20.70
CA ILE A 449 0.30 -10.80 21.21
C ILE A 449 -0.33 -10.05 22.40
N PRO A 450 0.37 -9.82 23.53
CA PRO A 450 -0.21 -9.09 24.65
C PRO A 450 -0.56 -7.65 24.28
N LEU A 451 0.18 -7.03 23.36
CA LEU A 451 -0.10 -5.67 22.93
C LEU A 451 -1.41 -5.56 22.14
N VAL A 452 -1.65 -6.47 21.20
CA VAL A 452 -2.90 -6.51 20.43
C VAL A 452 -4.06 -6.81 21.37
N LEU A 453 -3.90 -7.74 22.32
CA LEU A 453 -4.90 -8.05 23.34
C LEU A 453 -5.22 -6.83 24.21
N TYR A 454 -4.20 -6.10 24.65
CA TYR A 454 -4.38 -4.86 25.41
C TYR A 454 -5.14 -3.81 24.60
N SER A 455 -4.64 -3.52 23.39
CA SER A 455 -5.13 -2.42 22.58
C SER A 455 -6.54 -2.67 22.03
N SER A 456 -6.90 -3.95 21.88
CA SER A 456 -8.17 -4.33 21.27
C SER A 456 -9.28 -4.68 22.28
N LEU A 457 -8.90 -5.16 23.48
CA LEU A 457 -9.86 -5.65 24.46
C LEU A 457 -9.64 -5.05 25.85
N LEU A 458 -8.44 -5.25 26.44
CA LEU A 458 -8.23 -4.94 27.85
C LEU A 458 -8.30 -3.45 28.16
N HIS A 459 -7.85 -2.58 27.26
CA HIS A 459 -7.89 -1.13 27.49
C HIS A 459 -9.32 -0.64 27.74
N HIS A 460 -10.28 -1.08 26.91
CA HIS A 460 -11.68 -0.71 27.05
C HIS A 460 -12.28 -1.22 28.35
N LEU A 461 -11.89 -2.44 28.78
CA LEU A 461 -12.34 -3.04 30.03
C LEU A 461 -11.78 -2.32 31.27
N ILE A 462 -10.55 -1.80 31.21
CA ILE A 462 -9.86 -1.18 32.35
C ILE A 462 -10.19 0.31 32.48
N PHE A 463 -10.15 1.07 31.37
CA PHE A 463 -10.25 2.54 31.39
C PHE A 463 -11.59 3.08 30.89
N GLY A 464 -12.46 2.22 30.34
CA GLY A 464 -13.69 2.62 29.66
C GLY A 464 -13.42 3.33 28.33
N SER A 465 -14.47 3.82 27.67
CA SER A 465 -14.37 4.43 26.32
C SER A 465 -13.79 5.84 26.30
N GLN A 466 -13.83 6.57 27.42
CA GLN A 466 -13.59 8.02 27.43
C GLN A 466 -12.22 8.43 27.99
N ARG A 467 -11.56 7.58 28.78
CA ARG A 467 -10.25 7.88 29.35
C ARG A 467 -9.15 7.29 28.48
N LEU A 468 -8.18 8.12 28.09
CA LEU A 468 -7.01 7.70 27.31
C LEU A 468 -7.35 7.02 25.97
N GLN A 469 -8.43 7.45 25.31
CA GLN A 469 -8.96 6.83 24.08
C GLN A 469 -7.94 6.65 22.94
N PHE A 470 -6.93 7.52 22.86
CA PHE A 470 -5.89 7.46 21.82
C PHE A 470 -4.66 6.63 22.21
N LEU A 471 -4.55 6.20 23.46
CA LEU A 471 -3.39 5.45 23.95
C LEU A 471 -3.22 4.08 23.26
N PRO A 472 -4.29 3.27 23.06
CA PRO A 472 -4.20 2.03 22.27
C PRO A 472 -3.73 2.29 20.84
N LEU A 473 -4.28 3.32 20.20
CA LEU A 473 -3.93 3.69 18.82
C LEU A 473 -2.47 4.10 18.71
N MET A 474 -1.98 4.91 19.65
CA MET A 474 -0.59 5.32 19.74
C MET A 474 0.34 4.12 19.92
N PHE A 475 0.02 3.18 20.82
CA PHE A 475 0.84 1.99 21.01
C PHE A 475 0.83 1.07 19.81
N MET A 476 -0.33 0.80 19.20
CA MET A 476 -0.39 -0.03 17.99
C MET A 476 0.41 0.58 16.84
N SER A 477 0.31 1.89 16.63
CA SER A 477 1.06 2.61 15.60
C SER A 477 2.57 2.53 15.83
N SER A 478 3.01 2.88 17.04
CA SER A 478 4.43 2.98 17.40
C SER A 478 5.10 1.61 17.44
N TYR A 479 4.39 0.61 17.96
CA TYR A 479 4.89 -0.76 17.98
C TYR A 479 4.96 -1.36 16.58
N SER A 480 3.91 -1.18 15.76
CA SER A 480 3.94 -1.63 14.37
C SER A 480 5.06 -0.94 13.58
N ALA A 481 5.34 0.34 13.85
CA ALA A 481 6.46 1.05 13.25
C ALA A 481 7.82 0.39 13.54
N LEU A 482 8.05 -0.12 14.76
CA LEU A 482 9.25 -0.90 15.08
C LEU A 482 9.37 -2.16 14.21
N GLY A 483 8.25 -2.84 13.96
CA GLY A 483 8.21 -4.01 13.07
C GLY A 483 8.53 -3.66 11.61
N VAL A 484 7.96 -2.56 11.09
CA VAL A 484 8.24 -2.08 9.72
C VAL A 484 9.70 -1.65 9.57
N VAL A 485 10.23 -0.86 10.50
CA VAL A 485 11.64 -0.42 10.47
C VAL A 485 12.60 -1.58 10.65
N GLY A 486 12.30 -2.51 11.57
CA GLY A 486 13.08 -3.74 11.71
C GLY A 486 13.11 -4.53 10.40
N SER A 487 11.94 -4.75 9.79
CA SER A 487 11.85 -5.42 8.48
C SER A 487 12.66 -4.70 7.39
N TRP A 488 12.60 -3.38 7.33
CA TRP A 488 13.35 -2.57 6.37
C TRP A 488 14.86 -2.72 6.55
N VAL A 489 15.37 -2.59 7.77
CA VAL A 489 16.80 -2.76 8.08
C VAL A 489 17.25 -4.19 7.73
N GLY A 490 16.47 -5.19 8.15
CA GLY A 490 16.73 -6.59 7.82
C GLY A 490 16.77 -6.82 6.31
N PHE A 491 15.79 -6.28 5.57
CA PHE A 491 15.72 -6.45 4.12
C PHE A 491 16.82 -5.68 3.38
N MET A 492 17.21 -4.49 3.83
CA MET A 492 18.38 -3.78 3.31
C MET A 492 19.64 -4.64 3.38
N VAL A 493 19.91 -5.28 4.52
CA VAL A 493 21.06 -6.19 4.68
C VAL A 493 20.94 -7.37 3.71
N VAL A 494 19.78 -8.02 3.63
CA VAL A 494 19.56 -9.16 2.72
C VAL A 494 19.75 -8.74 1.27
N TYR A 495 19.23 -7.58 0.89
CA TYR A 495 19.34 -7.03 -0.45
C TYR A 495 20.79 -6.80 -0.86
N PHE A 496 21.64 -6.20 -0.02
CA PHE A 496 23.04 -5.95 -0.38
C PHE A 496 23.97 -7.15 -0.22
N THR A 497 23.54 -8.19 0.51
CA THR A 497 24.34 -9.41 0.74
C THR A 497 23.93 -10.59 -0.13
N THR A 498 22.99 -10.41 -1.05
CA THR A 498 22.64 -11.38 -2.11
C THR A 498 23.28 -10.92 -3.41
#